data_AF-A0A831PUU1-F1
#
_entry.id   AF-A0A831PUU1-F1
#
_cell.length_a   1.000
_cell.length_b   1.000
_cell.length_c   1.000
_cell.angle_alpha   90.00
_cell.angle_beta   90.00
_cell.angle_gamma   90.00
#
_symmetry.space_group_name_H-M   'P 1'
#
loop_
_entity.id
_entity.type
_entity.pdbx_description
1 polymer ?
#
loop_
_entity_poly.entity_id
_entity_poly.type
_entity_poly.pdbx_seq_one_letter_code
_entity_poly.pdbx_strand_id
1 'polypeptide(L)'
;MSLGDITKQIAKEVVGAQVDEVLGNTRAQEPKPDAPTPAAEGPALLILAELQKMQAALKDDRELLVQCTSANETLRVVELFAPSSHLLVLTALDAERAVTRIVAGAASVQLVCKPIAVKEGAKPLRLRFITGKP
;
A
#
# COMPACT_ATOMS: atom_id res chain seq x y z
N MET A 1 -24.06 6.53 3.48
CA MET A 1 -22.76 7.17 3.77
C MET A 1 -22.46 8.12 2.63
N SER A 2 -22.50 9.44 2.86
CA SER A 2 -22.08 10.42 1.86
C SER A 2 -20.54 10.47 1.80
N LEU A 3 -19.96 10.83 0.65
CA LEU A 3 -18.51 11.05 0.52
C LEU A 3 -17.98 11.99 1.62
N GLY A 4 -18.77 13.00 1.98
CA GLY A 4 -18.44 13.94 3.05
C GLY A 4 -18.38 13.30 4.45
N ASP A 5 -19.11 12.21 4.69
CA ASP A 5 -19.06 11.49 5.96
C ASP A 5 -17.76 10.66 6.07
N ILE A 6 -17.31 10.08 4.95
CA ILE A 6 -16.05 9.33 4.85
C ILE A 6 -14.85 10.27 5.04
N THR A 7 -14.84 11.43 4.38
CA THR A 7 -13.76 12.42 4.56
C THR A 7 -13.70 12.95 5.99
N LYS A 8 -14.84 13.14 6.66
CA LYS A 8 -14.88 13.55 8.07
C LYS A 8 -14.36 12.49 9.03
N GLN A 9 -14.61 11.20 8.75
CA GLN A 9 -14.05 10.10 9.55
C GLN A 9 -12.53 10.03 9.39
N ILE A 10 -12.03 10.10 8.16
CA ILE A 10 -10.58 10.10 7.88
C ILE A 10 -9.88 11.29 8.55
N ALA A 11 -10.46 12.49 8.46
CA ALA A 11 -9.89 13.67 9.12
C ALA A 11 -9.88 13.55 10.66
N LYS A 12 -10.91 12.94 11.26
CA LYS A 12 -10.95 12.71 12.71
C LYS A 12 -9.90 11.72 13.18
N GLU A 13 -9.65 10.66 12.42
CA GLU A 13 -8.63 9.64 12.75
C GLU A 13 -7.21 10.19 12.60
N VAL A 14 -6.93 10.95 11.53
CA VAL A 14 -5.60 11.54 11.29
C VAL A 14 -5.27 12.62 12.31
N VAL A 15 -6.22 13.51 12.64
CA VAL A 15 -5.97 14.55 13.64
C VAL A 15 -5.87 13.95 15.03
N GLY A 16 -6.76 13.03 15.40
CA GLY A 16 -6.73 12.36 16.72
C GLY A 16 -5.40 11.66 17.00
N ALA A 17 -4.86 10.92 16.01
CA ALA A 17 -3.57 10.25 16.13
C ALA A 17 -2.41 11.24 16.33
N GLN A 18 -2.43 12.39 15.64
CA GLN A 18 -1.38 13.41 15.78
C GLN A 18 -1.42 14.12 17.14
N VAL A 19 -2.60 14.35 17.74
CA VAL A 19 -2.66 15.00 19.06
C VAL A 19 -2.24 14.06 20.19
N ASP A 20 -2.58 12.77 20.12
CA ASP A 20 -2.15 11.78 21.10
C ASP A 20 -0.62 11.56 21.07
N GLU A 21 -0.01 11.60 19.88
CA GLU A 21 1.44 11.47 19.73
C GLU A 21 2.21 12.68 20.30
N VAL A 22 1.67 13.90 20.15
CA VAL A 22 2.30 15.13 20.65
C VAL A 22 2.09 15.31 22.16
N LEU A 23 0.92 14.93 22.70
CA LEU A 23 0.65 14.99 24.14
C LEU A 23 1.34 13.84 24.92
N GLY A 24 1.56 12.68 24.28
CA GLY A 24 2.28 11.56 24.89
C GLY A 24 3.78 11.82 25.14
N ASN A 25 4.39 12.69 24.33
CA ASN A 25 5.84 12.93 24.33
C ASN A 25 6.34 13.95 25.37
N THR A 26 5.48 14.51 26.23
CA THR A 26 5.90 15.43 27.32
C THR A 26 6.04 14.77 28.69
N ARG A 27 5.75 13.46 28.83
CA ARG A 27 5.97 12.74 30.09
C ARG A 27 7.28 11.97 30.03
N ALA A 28 8.33 12.54 30.61
CA ALA A 28 9.64 11.90 30.77
C ALA A 28 9.48 10.47 31.30
N GLN A 29 9.75 9.48 30.44
CA GLN A 29 9.97 8.09 30.83
C GLN A 29 11.45 7.77 30.63
N GLU A 30 12.08 7.36 31.72
CA GLU A 30 13.44 6.82 31.75
C GLU A 30 13.54 5.57 30.85
N PRO A 31 14.70 5.35 30.20
CA PRO A 31 14.82 4.34 29.16
C PRO A 31 14.85 2.93 29.76
N LYS A 32 13.85 2.12 29.42
CA LYS A 32 13.84 0.68 29.69
C LYS A 32 14.56 -0.05 28.56
N PRO A 33 15.49 -0.99 28.83
CA PRO A 33 16.20 -1.70 27.77
C PRO A 33 15.28 -2.73 27.09
N ASP A 34 15.42 -2.83 25.76
CA ASP A 34 14.98 -3.93 24.90
C ASP A 34 13.48 -4.27 24.89
N ALA A 35 12.69 -3.35 24.34
CA ALA A 35 11.60 -3.76 23.45
C ALA A 35 12.02 -3.38 22.03
N PRO A 36 11.93 -4.29 21.03
CA PRO A 36 12.17 -3.89 19.65
C PRO A 36 11.09 -2.87 19.30
N THR A 37 11.50 -1.60 19.20
CA THR A 37 10.71 -0.57 18.54
C THR A 37 10.24 -1.19 17.22
N PRO A 38 8.92 -1.19 16.90
CA PRO A 38 8.50 -1.55 15.56
C PRO A 38 9.31 -0.65 14.64
N ALA A 39 10.19 -1.26 13.83
CA ALA A 39 11.03 -0.50 12.90
C ALA A 39 10.07 0.42 12.16
N ALA A 40 10.27 1.74 12.29
CA ALA A 40 9.39 2.72 11.66
C ALA A 40 9.20 2.28 10.20
N GLU A 41 8.00 1.81 9.87
CA GLU A 41 7.77 1.12 8.61
C GLU A 41 8.03 2.15 7.49
N GLY A 42 9.11 1.95 6.75
CA GLY A 42 9.48 2.86 5.69
C GLY A 42 8.34 3.00 4.67
N PRO A 43 8.23 4.12 3.94
CA PRO A 43 7.11 4.37 3.03
C PRO A 43 6.76 3.21 2.09
N ALA A 44 7.76 2.47 1.61
CA ALA A 44 7.54 1.28 0.78
C ALA A 44 6.77 0.17 1.52
N LEU A 45 7.12 -0.12 2.77
CA LEU A 45 6.45 -1.15 3.58
C LEU A 45 5.01 -0.76 3.92
N LEU A 46 4.75 0.52 4.22
CA LEU A 46 3.40 1.02 4.44
C LEU A 46 2.51 0.82 3.22
N ILE A 47 3.04 1.08 2.01
CA ILE A 47 2.31 0.84 0.76
C ILE A 47 2.00 -0.66 0.60
N LEU A 48 2.97 -1.55 0.83
CA LEU A 48 2.73 -3.00 0.74
C LEU A 48 1.68 -3.46 1.75
N ALA A 49 1.77 -3.02 3.00
CA ALA A 49 0.85 -3.38 4.07
C ALA A 49 -0.58 -2.93 3.73
N GLU A 50 -0.76 -1.72 3.20
CA GLU A 50 -2.07 -1.22 2.82
C GLU A 50 -2.68 -2.04 1.67
N LEU A 51 -1.91 -2.32 0.62
CA LEU A 51 -2.37 -3.15 -0.49
C LEU A 51 -2.70 -4.59 -0.06
N GLN A 52 -1.93 -5.16 0.88
CA GLN A 52 -2.21 -6.46 1.46
C GLN A 52 -3.55 -6.47 2.20
N LYS A 53 -3.83 -5.45 3.02
CA LYS A 53 -5.13 -5.30 3.72
C LYS A 53 -6.27 -5.17 2.72
N MET A 54 -6.12 -4.31 1.71
CA MET A 54 -7.12 -4.12 0.65
C MET A 54 -7.43 -5.44 -0.06
N GLN A 55 -6.40 -6.24 -0.38
CA GLN A 55 -6.58 -7.53 -1.02
C GLN A 55 -7.21 -8.58 -0.11
N ALA A 56 -6.80 -8.63 1.17
CA ALA A 56 -7.32 -9.60 2.14
C ALA A 56 -8.81 -9.40 2.44
N ALA A 57 -9.32 -8.17 2.28
CA ALA A 57 -10.75 -7.88 2.40
C ALA A 57 -11.61 -8.39 1.24
N LEU A 58 -11.00 -8.84 0.13
CA LEU A 58 -11.73 -9.31 -1.05
C LEU A 58 -11.97 -10.81 -1.01
N LYS A 59 -13.21 -11.20 -1.30
CA LYS A 59 -13.62 -12.58 -1.53
C LYS A 59 -13.20 -13.05 -2.94
N ASP A 60 -13.45 -14.32 -3.26
CA ASP A 60 -13.01 -14.91 -4.53
C ASP A 60 -13.83 -14.49 -5.76
N ASP A 61 -14.95 -13.81 -5.56
CA ASP A 61 -15.74 -13.16 -6.63
C ASP A 61 -15.15 -11.80 -7.06
N ARG A 62 -14.17 -11.27 -6.31
CA ARG A 62 -13.51 -10.00 -6.60
C ARG A 62 -12.00 -10.09 -6.57
N GLU A 63 -11.35 -9.22 -7.33
CA GLU A 63 -9.91 -9.03 -7.33
C GLU A 63 -9.53 -7.55 -7.21
N LEU A 64 -8.33 -7.29 -6.67
CA LEU A 64 -7.81 -5.93 -6.53
C LEU A 64 -7.05 -5.58 -7.82
N LEU A 65 -7.66 -4.75 -8.67
CA LEU A 65 -6.98 -4.16 -9.81
C LEU A 65 -6.11 -3.00 -9.30
N VAL A 66 -4.79 -3.15 -9.38
CA VAL A 66 -3.85 -2.06 -9.11
C VAL A 66 -3.25 -1.58 -10.41
N GLN A 67 -3.32 -0.27 -10.63
CA GLN A 67 -2.77 0.38 -11.81
C GLN A 67 -1.71 1.40 -11.39
N CYS A 68 -0.59 1.39 -12.09
CA CYS A 68 0.39 2.47 -12.05
C CYS A 68 0.28 3.25 -13.35
N THR A 69 0.25 4.57 -13.25
CA THR A 69 0.33 5.44 -14.43
C THR A 69 1.76 5.92 -14.55
N SER A 70 2.40 5.66 -15.69
CA SER A 70 3.75 6.13 -15.99
C SER A 70 3.76 6.72 -17.39
N ALA A 71 4.06 8.02 -17.49
CA ALA A 71 3.92 8.77 -18.73
C ALA A 71 2.51 8.60 -19.34
N ASN A 72 2.42 8.04 -20.54
CA ASN A 72 1.16 7.83 -21.27
C ASN A 72 0.60 6.40 -21.12
N GLU A 73 1.21 5.58 -20.26
CA GLU A 73 0.84 4.19 -20.08
C GLU A 73 0.14 3.97 -18.73
N THR A 74 -0.95 3.20 -18.77
CA THR A 74 -1.58 2.65 -17.57
C THR A 74 -1.26 1.17 -17.51
N LEU A 75 -0.46 0.78 -16.51
CA LEU A 75 0.08 -0.56 -16.38
C LEU A 75 -0.65 -1.29 -15.23
N ARG A 76 -1.14 -2.51 -15.49
CA ARG A 76 -1.76 -3.35 -14.46
C ARG A 76 -0.67 -4.01 -13.64
N VAL A 77 -0.50 -3.59 -12.39
CA VAL A 77 0.47 -4.16 -11.45
C VAL A 77 0.00 -5.55 -11.03
N VAL A 78 0.93 -6.51 -11.04
CA VAL A 78 0.70 -7.89 -10.62
C VAL A 78 1.60 -8.29 -9.45
N GLU A 79 2.67 -7.54 -9.21
CA GLU A 79 3.61 -7.78 -8.13
C GLU A 79 4.31 -6.50 -7.71
N LEU A 80 4.62 -6.42 -6.41
CA LEU A 80 5.39 -5.36 -5.80
C LEU A 80 6.57 -5.94 -5.01
N PHE A 81 7.74 -5.36 -5.23
CA PHE A 81 8.96 -5.64 -4.50
C PHE A 81 9.49 -4.37 -3.84
N ALA A 82 9.69 -4.41 -2.52
CA ALA A 82 10.32 -3.33 -1.76
C ALA A 82 11.75 -3.72 -1.37
N PRO A 83 12.78 -3.42 -2.20
CA PRO A 83 14.18 -3.70 -1.85
C PRO A 83 14.69 -2.84 -0.68
N SER A 84 14.08 -1.68 -0.42
CA SER A 84 14.41 -0.79 0.70
C SER A 84 13.18 0.00 1.14
N SER A 85 13.30 0.79 2.21
CA SER A 85 12.23 1.65 2.73
C SER A 85 11.74 2.71 1.74
N HIS A 86 12.57 3.12 0.78
CA HIS A 86 12.30 4.26 -0.11
C HIS A 86 12.10 3.86 -1.57
N LEU A 87 12.29 2.59 -1.93
CA LEU A 87 12.26 2.13 -3.31
C LEU A 87 11.21 1.04 -3.48
N LEU A 88 10.40 1.16 -4.54
CA LEU A 88 9.46 0.14 -4.99
C LEU A 88 9.80 -0.27 -6.42
N VAL A 89 9.79 -1.58 -6.66
CA VAL A 89 9.87 -2.19 -7.98
C VAL A 89 8.54 -2.87 -8.25
N LEU A 90 7.82 -2.41 -9.26
CA LEU A 90 6.54 -2.98 -9.66
C LEU A 90 6.76 -3.85 -10.89
N THR A 91 6.23 -5.07 -10.88
CA THR A 91 6.06 -5.86 -12.09
C THR A 91 4.62 -5.67 -12.55
N ALA A 92 4.45 -5.21 -13.78
CA ALA A 92 3.15 -4.88 -14.35
C ALA A 92 2.99 -5.43 -15.77
N LEU A 93 1.76 -5.45 -16.25
CA LEU A 93 1.40 -5.79 -17.62
C LEU A 93 0.86 -4.54 -18.33
N ASP A 94 1.34 -4.29 -19.54
CA ASP A 94 0.82 -3.24 -20.40
C ASP A 94 -0.43 -3.70 -21.19
N ALA A 95 -0.89 -2.86 -22.12
CA ALA A 95 -2.04 -3.15 -22.98
C ALA A 95 -1.82 -4.37 -23.89
N GLU A 96 -0.58 -4.64 -24.28
CA GLU A 96 -0.17 -5.78 -25.10
C GLU A 96 0.11 -7.04 -24.26
N ARG A 97 -0.04 -6.94 -22.93
CA ARG A 97 0.30 -7.96 -21.93
C ARG A 97 1.80 -8.25 -21.87
N ALA A 98 2.65 -7.34 -22.35
CA ALA A 98 4.08 -7.44 -22.12
C ALA A 98 4.41 -7.13 -20.66
N VAL A 99 5.42 -7.82 -20.13
CA VAL A 99 5.87 -7.64 -18.75
C VAL A 99 6.76 -6.41 -18.68
N THR A 100 6.32 -5.42 -17.91
CA THR A 100 7.02 -4.14 -17.72
C THR A 100 7.41 -3.98 -16.26
N ARG A 101 8.66 -3.55 -16.01
CA ARG A 101 9.16 -3.24 -14.66
C ARG A 101 9.24 -1.74 -14.45
N ILE A 102 8.65 -1.28 -13.36
CA ILE A 102 8.64 0.13 -12.96
C ILE A 102 9.50 0.24 -11.71
N VAL A 103 10.50 1.13 -11.73
CA VAL A 103 11.34 1.44 -10.57
C VAL A 103 10.98 2.84 -10.13
N ALA A 104 10.41 2.97 -8.93
CA ALA A 104 9.91 4.25 -8.43
C ALA A 104 10.27 4.46 -6.97
N GLY A 105 10.51 5.71 -6.59
CA GLY A 105 10.57 6.10 -5.19
C GLY A 105 9.21 5.87 -4.53
N ALA A 106 9.20 5.29 -3.33
CA ALA A 106 7.98 5.02 -2.59
C ALA A 106 7.18 6.31 -2.28
N ALA A 107 7.86 7.45 -2.16
CA ALA A 107 7.22 8.75 -1.95
C ALA A 107 6.57 9.34 -3.22
N SER A 108 6.93 8.86 -4.41
CA SER A 108 6.47 9.44 -5.70
C SER A 108 5.59 8.49 -6.51
N VAL A 109 5.50 7.21 -6.13
CA VAL A 109 4.66 6.25 -6.83
C VAL A 109 3.19 6.57 -6.60
N GLN A 110 2.40 6.52 -7.67
CA GLN A 110 0.95 6.65 -7.57
C GLN A 110 0.29 5.37 -8.05
N LEU A 111 -0.45 4.73 -7.13
CA LEU A 111 -1.18 3.50 -7.39
C LEU A 111 -2.68 3.76 -7.32
N VAL A 112 -3.39 3.39 -8.38
CA VAL A 112 -4.86 3.42 -8.42
C VAL A 112 -5.36 2.01 -8.11
N CYS A 113 -6.09 1.86 -7.01
CA CYS A 113 -6.53 0.57 -6.50
C CYS A 113 -8.05 0.45 -6.60
N LYS A 114 -8.55 -0.58 -7.30
CA LYS A 114 -9.98 -0.77 -7.57
C LYS A 114 -10.37 -2.23 -7.36
N PRO A 115 -11.30 -2.56 -6.45
CA PRO A 115 -11.94 -3.87 -6.43
C PRO A 115 -12.78 -4.04 -7.70
N ILE A 116 -12.55 -5.12 -8.45
CA ILE A 116 -13.31 -5.47 -9.65
C ILE A 116 -13.85 -6.90 -9.53
N ALA A 117 -14.93 -7.21 -10.25
CA ALA A 117 -15.44 -8.58 -10.33
C ALA A 117 -14.44 -9.47 -11.08
N VAL A 118 -14.26 -10.70 -10.61
CA VAL A 118 -13.46 -11.70 -11.32
C VAL A 118 -14.21 -12.10 -12.60
N LYS A 119 -13.47 -12.25 -13.70
CA LYS A 119 -14.05 -12.71 -14.96
C LYS A 119 -14.66 -14.11 -14.78
N GLU A 120 -15.82 -14.35 -15.36
CA GLU A 120 -16.50 -15.65 -15.30
C GLU A 120 -15.56 -16.79 -15.75
N GLY A 121 -15.48 -17.85 -14.94
CA GLY A 121 -14.60 -19.00 -15.15
C GLY A 121 -13.11 -18.76 -14.86
N ALA A 122 -12.69 -17.56 -14.44
CA ALA A 122 -11.32 -17.25 -14.07
C ALA A 122 -11.07 -17.35 -12.56
N LYS A 123 -9.81 -17.52 -12.16
CA LYS A 123 -9.38 -17.35 -10.77
C LYS A 123 -9.08 -15.88 -10.49
N PRO A 124 -9.34 -15.37 -9.27
CA PRO A 124 -8.93 -14.01 -8.91
C PRO A 124 -7.42 -13.85 -9.02
N LEU A 125 -6.99 -12.79 -9.69
CA LEU A 125 -5.60 -12.37 -9.66
C LEU A 125 -5.31 -11.73 -8.30
N ARG A 126 -4.30 -12.27 -7.62
CA ARG A 126 -3.79 -11.74 -6.36
C ARG A 126 -2.41 -11.14 -6.61
N LEU A 127 -2.19 -9.93 -6.11
CA LEU A 127 -0.88 -9.30 -6.07
C LEU A 127 0.09 -10.15 -5.27
N ARG A 128 1.31 -10.27 -5.80
CA ARG A 128 2.45 -10.81 -5.07
C ARG A 128 3.20 -9.68 -4.38
N PHE A 129 3.55 -9.87 -3.11
CA PHE A 129 4.32 -8.92 -2.32
C PHE A 129 5.66 -9.56 -1.95
N ILE A 130 6.75 -8.84 -2.19
CA ILE A 130 8.11 -9.27 -1.87
C ILE A 130 8.79 -8.14 -1.09
N THR A 131 9.42 -8.49 0.03
CA THR A 131 10.25 -7.57 0.80
C THR A 131 11.72 -7.93 0.62
N GLY A 132 12.59 -6.92 0.60
CA GLY A 132 14.04 -7.13 0.68
C GLY A 132 14.41 -7.90 1.94
N LYS A 133 15.53 -8.63 1.89
CA LYS A 133 16.14 -9.15 3.11
C LYS A 133 16.67 -7.96 3.94
N PRO A 134 16.54 -8.00 5.27
CA PRO A 134 17.15 -6.99 6.14
C PRO A 134 18.67 -6.93 5.96
#